data_AF-A0A7J2NTQ1-F1
#
_entry.id   AF-A0A7J2NTQ1-F1
#
_cell.length_a   1.000
_cell.length_b   1.000
_cell.length_c   1.000
_cell.angle_alpha   90.00
_cell.angle_beta   90.00
_cell.angle_gamma   90.00
#
_symmetry.space_group_name_H-M   'P 1'
#
loop_
_entity.id
_entity.type
_entity.pdbx_description
1 polymer ?
#
loop_
_entity_poly.entity_id
_entity_poly.type
_entity_poly.pdbx_seq_one_letter_code
_entity_poly.pdbx_strand_id
1 'polypeptide(L)' 'MEEETIQKYKKAGEIAKKALEYSKEVVKSGVSYLEATEKIEKKITDLGGGFAFPINLSINSAAAHNIAR' A
#
# COMPACT_ATOMS: atom_id res chain seq x y z
N MET A 1 -15.36 -19.43 -8.64
CA MET A 1 -14.38 -19.38 -7.54
C MET A 1 -15.04 -19.93 -6.30
N GLU A 2 -14.31 -20.71 -5.51
CA GLU A 2 -14.80 -21.23 -4.23
C GLU A 2 -15.03 -20.08 -3.22
N GLU A 3 -16.00 -20.23 -2.32
CA GLU A 3 -16.38 -19.20 -1.35
C GLU A 3 -15.18 -18.73 -0.50
N GLU A 4 -14.35 -19.66 -0.04
CA GLU A 4 -13.14 -19.36 0.73
C GLU A 4 -12.18 -18.43 -0.04
N THR A 5 -12.04 -18.68 -1.35
CA THR A 5 -11.19 -17.86 -2.21
C THR A 5 -11.73 -16.44 -2.30
N ILE A 6 -13.05 -16.28 -2.49
CA ILE A 6 -13.71 -14.97 -2.53
C ILE A 6 -13.50 -14.21 -1.21
N GLN A 7 -13.60 -14.88 -0.07
CA GLN A 7 -13.38 -14.27 1.24
C GLN A 7 -11.93 -13.81 1.43
N LYS A 8 -10.93 -14.58 0.97
CA LYS A 8 -9.52 -14.16 0.98
C LYS A 8 -9.30 -12.90 0.14
N TYR A 9 -9.89 -12.82 -1.06
CA TYR A 9 -9.82 -11.62 -1.90
C TYR A 9 -10.46 -10.40 -1.23
N LYS A 10 -11.64 -10.56 -0.61
CA LYS A 10 -12.30 -9.47 0.13
C LYS A 10 -11.42 -8.96 1.27
N LYS A 11 -10.85 -9.87 2.08
CA LYS A 11 -9.94 -9.50 3.17
C LYS A 11 -8.70 -8.77 2.68
N ALA A 12 -8.08 -9.22 1.58
CA ALA A 12 -6.94 -8.54 0.98
C ALA A 12 -7.32 -7.12 0.49
N GLY A 13 -8.48 -6.98 -0.16
CA GLY A 13 -9.01 -5.68 -0.60
C GLY A 13 -9.31 -4.72 0.55
N GLU A 14 -9.82 -5.22 1.68
CA GLU A 14 -10.04 -4.41 2.89
C GLU A 14 -8.74 -3.87 3.48
N ILE A 15 -7.69 -4.70 3.51
CA ILE A 15 -6.36 -4.29 3.97
C ILE A 15 -5.78 -3.23 3.02
N ALA A 16 -5.86 -3.46 1.71
CA ALA A 16 -5.40 -2.51 0.70
C ALA A 16 -6.12 -1.16 0.81
N LYS A 17 -7.44 -1.17 1.01
CA LYS A 17 -8.24 0.05 1.23
C LYS A 17 -7.77 0.81 2.47
N LYS A 18 -7.57 0.12 3.60
CA LYS A 18 -7.09 0.74 4.85
C LYS A 18 -5.69 1.33 4.70
N ALA A 19 -4.79 0.64 3.97
CA ALA A 19 -3.45 1.14 3.68
C ALA A 19 -3.48 2.38 2.78
N LEU A 20 -4.35 2.40 1.77
CA LEU A 20 -4.54 3.55 0.87
C LEU A 20 -5.13 4.77 1.58
N GLU A 21 -6.08 4.57 2.51
CA GLU A 21 -6.58 5.69 3.31
C GLU A 21 -5.48 6.24 4.25
N TYR A 22 -4.71 5.36 4.88
CA TYR A 22 -3.56 5.76 5.69
C TYR A 22 -2.48 6.50 4.89
N SER A 23 -2.23 6.10 3.63
CA SER A 23 -1.19 6.75 2.82
C SER A 23 -1.48 8.23 2.57
N LYS A 24 -2.75 8.65 2.52
CA LYS A 24 -3.13 10.07 2.37
C LYS A 24 -2.66 10.92 3.55
N GLU A 25 -2.53 10.33 4.74
CA GLU A 25 -2.04 11.02 5.93
C GLU A 25 -0.50 11.07 6.01
N VAL A 26 0.16 10.14 5.34
CA VAL A 26 1.64 10.02 5.32
C VAL A 26 2.25 10.83 4.18
N VAL A 27 1.67 10.76 2.98
CA VAL A 27 2.21 11.38 1.77
C VAL A 27 1.91 12.88 1.80
N LYS A 28 2.83 13.63 2.43
CA LYS A 28 2.76 15.08 2.62
C LYS A 28 4.07 15.73 2.15
N SER A 29 4.01 17.00 1.75
CA SER A 29 5.20 17.75 1.34
C SER A 29 6.27 17.71 2.42
N GLY A 30 7.51 17.43 2.03
CA GLY A 30 8.66 17.33 2.94
C GLY A 30 8.92 15.94 3.50
N VAL A 31 7.99 14.98 3.36
CA VAL A 31 8.24 13.57 3.71
C VAL A 31 9.07 12.92 2.60
N SER A 32 10.12 12.17 2.99
CA SER A 32 10.91 11.44 2.01
C SER A 32 10.12 10.28 1.40
N TYR A 33 10.40 9.94 0.15
CA TYR A 33 9.70 8.83 -0.51
C TYR A 33 9.94 7.49 0.20
N LEU A 34 11.16 7.27 0.73
CA LEU A 34 11.50 6.09 1.50
C LEU A 34 10.69 6.00 2.80
N GLU A 35 10.61 7.09 3.56
CA GLU A 35 9.82 7.12 4.79
C GLU A 35 8.33 6.87 4.51
N ALA A 36 7.82 7.43 3.41
CA ALA A 36 6.43 7.21 3.00
C ALA A 36 6.18 5.74 2.65
N THR A 37 7.03 5.11 1.84
CA THR A 37 6.88 3.69 1.47
C THR A 37 6.99 2.79 2.70
N GLU A 38 8.00 2.97 3.54
CA GLU A 38 8.19 2.16 4.76
C GLU A 38 7.01 2.27 5.72
N LYS A 39 6.48 3.47 5.95
CA LYS A 39 5.30 3.67 6.82
C LYS A 39 4.07 2.94 6.28
N ILE A 40 3.83 3.00 4.96
CA ILE A 40 2.66 2.36 4.33
C ILE A 40 2.84 0.83 4.31
N GLU A 41 4.03 0.34 3.99
CA GLU A 41 4.35 -1.09 4.02
C GLU A 41 4.22 -1.67 5.44
N LYS A 42 4.70 -0.93 6.45
CA LYS A 42 4.48 -1.29 7.85
C LYS A 42 2.99 -1.34 8.18
N LYS A 43 2.18 -0.40 7.69
CA LYS A 43 0.73 -0.43 7.91
C LYS A 43 0.07 -1.69 7.34
N ILE A 44 0.50 -2.15 6.17
CA ILE A 44 -0.02 -3.38 5.54
C ILE A 44 0.29 -4.60 6.41
N THR A 45 1.55 -4.72 6.87
CA THR A 45 1.97 -5.84 7.73
C THR A 45 1.31 -5.80 9.11
N ASP A 46 1.16 -4.62 9.72
CA ASP A 46 0.42 -4.42 10.98
C ASP A 46 -1.06 -4.81 10.87
N LEU A 47 -1.66 -4.70 9.69
CA LEU A 47 -3.04 -5.14 9.40
C LEU A 47 -3.13 -6.66 9.13
N GLY A 48 -2.01 -7.39 9.22
CA GLY A 48 -1.93 -8.83 8.93
C GLY A 48 -1.93 -9.16 7.44
N GLY A 49 -1.60 -8.19 6.58
CA GLY A 49 -1.46 -8.38 5.14
C GLY A 49 -0.03 -8.76 4.74
N GLY A 50 0.09 -9.42 3.59
CA GLY A 50 1.35 -9.56 2.86
C GLY A 50 1.36 -8.67 1.62
N PHE A 51 2.52 -8.57 0.97
CA PHE A 51 2.66 -7.79 -0.26
C PHE A 51 2.39 -8.64 -1.49
N ALA A 52 1.33 -8.31 -2.23
CA ALA A 52 1.13 -8.81 -3.58
C ALA A 52 2.01 -8.04 -4.60
N PHE A 53 2.29 -6.77 -4.31
CA PHE A 53 3.14 -5.87 -5.08
C PHE A 53 3.75 -4.82 -4.13
N PRO A 54 4.99 -4.36 -4.36
CA PRO A 54 5.59 -3.29 -3.54
C PRO A 54 4.83 -1.97 -3.65
N ILE A 55 4.94 -1.11 -2.63
CA ILE A 55 4.30 0.21 -2.69
C ILE A 55 4.94 1.05 -3.80
N ASN A 56 4.06 1.66 -4.59
CA ASN A 56 4.45 2.45 -5.73
C ASN A 56 4.07 3.92 -5.56
N LEU A 57 4.98 4.82 -5.94
CA LEU A 57 4.76 6.27 -5.88
C LEU A 57 4.80 6.88 -7.29
N SER A 58 3.64 7.21 -7.85
CA SER A 58 3.55 7.98 -9.09
C SER A 58 3.78 9.46 -8.78
N ILE A 59 4.77 10.07 -9.43
CA ILE A 59 5.22 11.45 -9.14
C ILE A 59 5.21 12.25 -10.44
N ASN A 60 4.37 13.28 -10.50
CA ASN A 60 4.23 14.15 -11.66
C ASN A 60 3.96 13.36 -12.94
N SER A 61 4.90 13.35 -13.89
CA SER A 61 4.80 12.61 -15.16
C SER A 61 5.19 11.13 -15.05
N ALA A 62 5.76 10.68 -13.93
CA ALA A 62 6.10 9.28 -13.73
C ALA A 62 4.85 8.48 -13.36
N ALA A 63 4.38 7.65 -14.29
CA ALA A 63 3.11 6.95 -14.18
C ALA A 63 3.12 5.81 -13.15
N ALA A 64 4.20 5.03 -13.07
CA ALA A 64 4.27 3.84 -12.22
C ALA A 64 5.73 3.40 -11.97
N HIS A 65 5.89 2.31 -11.22
CA HIS A 65 7.11 1.54 -10.98
C HIS A 65 8.25 2.24 -10.22
N ASN A 66 8.01 3.44 -9.71
CA ASN A 66 8.89 4.05 -8.71
C ASN A 66 8.67 3.43 -7.31
N ILE A 67 9.66 2.65 -6.88
CA ILE A 67 9.70 2.02 -5.56
C ILE A 67 10.92 2.61 -4.85
N ALA A 68 10.70 3.34 -3.76
CA ALA A 68 11.79 3.84 -2.92
C ALA A 68 12.31 2.70 -2.03
N ARG A 69 13.62 2.48 -2.04
CA ARG A 69 14.37 1.45 -1.31
C ARG A 69 15.71 2.03 -0.88
#